data_AF-A0A956K5A9-F1
#
_entry.id   AF-A0A956K5A9-F1
#
_cell.length_a   1.000
_cell.length_b   1.000
_cell.length_c   1.000
_cell.angle_alpha   90.00
_cell.angle_beta   90.00
_cell.angle_gamma   90.00
#
_symmetry.space_group_name_H-M   'P 1'
#
loop_
_entity.id
_entity.type
_entity.pdbx_description
1 polymer ?
#
loop_
_entity_poly.entity_id
_entity_poly.type
_entity_poly.pdbx_seq_one_letter_code
_entity_poly.pdbx_strand_id
1 'polypeptide(L)'
;MAEPAEEVAQVAAPEPEPKPDPIPFAGAKQVTVAELLAAIETELPAIAASPAVRRDYEALLADQSKLEDSEELYQDYVRIKVAFEATRDGGLWGLEWDITNQEPRSDRIWEQWLGVESEALTAMAFNGAQGQPPTTAIAECDELSALFAFITQRIGLSRASDVGLFWPGGNHTVAVWTIDARSEHPTRIVVPTTQIFLDEDASLGTHGFNPWKQRKIYDYRRQDAEAELVLPGPLAGAFVQAIRKHGGRSQAELLTLRAERLSSQ
;
A
#
# COMPACT_ATOMS: atom_id res chain seq x y z
N MET A 1 -46.01 -2.00 58.89
CA MET A 1 -45.35 -2.77 57.83
C MET A 1 -45.40 -1.91 56.59
N ALA A 2 -44.26 -1.37 56.16
CA ALA A 2 -44.16 -0.56 54.95
C ALA A 2 -43.31 -1.36 53.95
N GLU A 3 -43.87 -1.64 52.77
CA GLU A 3 -43.16 -2.25 51.65
C GLU A 3 -42.21 -1.23 51.01
N PRO A 4 -41.03 -1.63 50.52
CA PRO A 4 -40.11 -0.73 49.86
C PRO A 4 -40.54 -0.51 48.39
N ALA A 5 -40.37 0.72 47.92
CA ALA A 5 -40.58 1.08 46.52
C ALA A 5 -39.44 0.55 45.66
N GLU A 6 -39.79 -0.16 44.58
CA GLU A 6 -38.86 -0.55 43.51
C GLU A 6 -38.40 0.69 42.73
N GLU A 7 -37.10 0.94 42.77
CA GLU A 7 -36.42 1.94 41.95
C GLU A 7 -36.20 1.35 40.55
N VAL A 8 -36.99 1.81 39.57
CA VAL A 8 -36.86 1.40 38.17
C VAL A 8 -35.63 2.08 37.57
N ALA A 9 -34.58 1.29 37.33
CA ALA A 9 -33.37 1.75 36.65
C ALA A 9 -33.70 2.27 35.23
N GLN A 10 -33.40 3.54 34.98
CA GLN A 10 -33.43 4.11 33.63
C GLN A 10 -32.32 3.48 32.78
N VAL A 11 -32.73 2.69 31.78
CA VAL A 11 -31.84 2.20 30.74
C VAL A 11 -31.38 3.39 29.90
N ALA A 12 -30.08 3.70 29.94
CA ALA A 12 -29.49 4.75 29.12
C ALA A 12 -29.76 4.47 27.63
N ALA A 13 -30.17 5.50 26.90
CA ALA A 13 -30.39 5.40 25.46
C ALA A 13 -29.09 5.01 24.75
N PRO A 14 -29.14 4.16 23.71
CA PRO A 14 -27.96 3.77 22.95
C PRO A 14 -27.31 5.01 22.34
N GLU A 15 -25.99 5.10 22.47
CA GLU A 15 -25.16 6.15 21.88
C GLU A 15 -25.36 6.13 20.35
N PRO A 16 -25.56 7.30 19.70
CA PRO A 16 -25.79 7.34 18.27
C PRO A 16 -24.59 6.75 17.52
N GLU A 17 -24.86 5.86 16.57
CA GLU A 17 -23.82 5.25 15.75
C GLU A 17 -22.91 6.32 15.12
N PRO A 18 -21.58 6.12 15.14
CA PRO A 18 -20.65 7.07 14.55
C PRO A 18 -20.99 7.27 13.08
N LYS A 19 -21.05 8.53 12.64
CA LYS A 19 -21.32 8.84 11.23
C LYS A 19 -20.24 8.19 10.37
N PRO A 20 -20.61 7.57 9.23
CA PRO A 20 -19.62 7.00 8.32
C PRO A 20 -18.68 8.10 7.83
N ASP A 21 -17.40 7.76 7.72
CA ASP A 21 -16.39 8.69 7.22
C ASP A 21 -16.73 9.16 5.80
N PRO A 22 -16.46 10.43 5.48
CA PRO A 22 -16.73 10.97 4.15
C PRO A 22 -15.93 10.21 3.09
N ILE A 23 -16.57 9.91 1.96
CA ILE A 23 -15.93 9.28 0.81
C ILE A 23 -14.83 10.21 0.28
N PRO A 24 -13.57 9.75 0.14
CA PRO A 24 -12.50 10.57 -0.42
C PRO A 24 -12.87 11.13 -1.78
N PHE A 25 -12.61 12.43 -1.98
CA PHE A 25 -12.87 13.15 -3.24
C PHE A 25 -14.31 13.05 -3.77
N ALA A 26 -15.30 12.85 -2.90
CA ALA A 26 -16.71 12.78 -3.29
C ALA A 26 -17.12 13.97 -4.18
N GLY A 27 -17.58 13.69 -5.40
CA GLY A 27 -18.02 14.70 -6.37
C GLY A 27 -16.91 15.41 -7.13
N ALA A 28 -15.63 15.14 -6.84
CA ALA A 28 -14.52 15.66 -7.62
C ALA A 28 -14.43 14.92 -8.97
N LYS A 29 -14.33 15.68 -10.06
CA LYS A 29 -14.09 15.12 -11.40
C LYS A 29 -12.62 14.77 -11.63
N GLN A 30 -11.75 15.52 -10.98
CA GLN A 30 -10.32 15.57 -11.22
C GLN A 30 -9.62 15.75 -9.87
N VAL A 31 -8.51 15.04 -9.68
CA VAL A 31 -7.69 15.07 -8.47
C VAL A 31 -6.23 15.04 -8.89
N THR A 32 -5.42 15.95 -8.36
CA THR A 32 -3.99 15.98 -8.64
C THR A 32 -3.25 14.84 -7.92
N VAL A 33 -2.09 14.43 -8.44
CA VAL A 33 -1.22 13.47 -7.75
C VAL A 33 -0.83 13.98 -6.35
N ALA A 34 -0.59 15.27 -6.20
CA ALA A 34 -0.34 15.90 -4.89
C ALA A 34 -1.51 15.70 -3.91
N GLU A 35 -2.74 15.92 -4.36
CA GLU A 35 -3.94 15.71 -3.52
C GLU A 35 -4.12 14.24 -3.16
N LEU A 36 -3.88 13.31 -4.11
CA LEU A 36 -3.92 11.87 -3.84
C LEU A 36 -2.91 11.48 -2.76
N LEU A 37 -1.66 11.92 -2.88
CA LEU A 37 -0.60 11.62 -1.91
C LEU A 37 -0.93 12.17 -0.52
N ALA A 38 -1.40 13.42 -0.43
CA ALA A 38 -1.83 14.02 0.82
C ALA A 38 -3.01 13.29 1.47
N ALA A 39 -3.94 12.77 0.65
CA ALA A 39 -5.04 11.94 1.14
C ALA A 39 -4.55 10.60 1.68
N ILE A 40 -3.57 9.94 1.03
CA ILE A 40 -2.94 8.72 1.56
C ILE A 40 -2.28 9.00 2.92
N GLU A 41 -1.52 10.09 3.02
CA GLU A 41 -0.88 10.49 4.29
C GLU A 41 -1.88 10.69 5.43
N THR A 42 -3.08 11.20 5.12
CA THR A 42 -4.16 11.39 6.10
C THR A 42 -4.69 10.05 6.66
N GLU A 43 -4.61 8.96 5.91
CA GLU A 43 -5.05 7.63 6.36
C GLU A 43 -4.00 6.91 7.22
N LEU A 44 -2.72 7.28 7.11
CA LEU A 44 -1.62 6.58 7.80
C LEU A 44 -1.79 6.48 9.32
N PRO A 45 -2.23 7.52 10.07
CA PRO A 45 -2.40 7.42 11.52
C PRO A 45 -3.43 6.36 11.94
N ALA A 46 -4.54 6.25 11.21
CA ALA A 46 -5.57 5.26 11.51
C ALA A 46 -5.06 3.84 11.22
N ILE A 47 -4.27 3.66 10.16
CA ILE A 47 -3.64 2.39 9.81
C ILE A 47 -2.57 2.01 10.85
N ALA A 48 -1.76 2.96 11.30
CA ALA A 48 -0.76 2.78 12.36
C ALA A 48 -1.39 2.42 13.71
N ALA A 49 -2.65 2.81 13.96
CA ALA A 49 -3.38 2.38 15.16
C ALA A 49 -3.84 0.91 15.11
N SER A 50 -3.69 0.21 13.97
CA SER A 50 -4.12 -1.19 13.84
C SER A 50 -3.20 -2.15 14.61
N PRO A 51 -3.74 -2.96 15.53
CA PRO A 51 -2.97 -4.02 16.19
C PRO A 51 -2.43 -5.08 15.21
N ALA A 52 -3.07 -5.27 14.06
CA ALA A 52 -2.58 -6.22 13.05
C ALA A 52 -1.31 -5.70 12.39
N VAL A 53 -1.29 -4.42 12.01
CA VAL A 53 -0.11 -3.76 11.43
C VAL A 53 1.04 -3.72 12.44
N ARG A 54 0.75 -3.44 13.71
CA ARG A 54 1.78 -3.49 14.77
C ARG A 54 2.38 -4.88 14.94
N ARG A 55 1.57 -5.95 14.92
CA ARG A 55 2.07 -7.33 15.01
C ARG A 55 2.96 -7.71 13.82
N ASP A 56 2.61 -7.29 12.61
CA ASP A 56 3.44 -7.56 11.43
C ASP A 56 4.79 -6.82 11.51
N TYR A 57 4.81 -5.60 12.06
CA TYR A 57 6.04 -4.87 12.34
C TYR A 57 6.91 -5.58 13.38
N GLU A 58 6.32 -6.03 14.49
CA GLU A 58 7.04 -6.77 15.53
C GLU A 58 7.61 -8.09 14.99
N ALA A 59 6.89 -8.77 14.09
CA ALA A 59 7.39 -9.94 13.39
C ALA A 59 8.58 -9.60 12.47
N LEU A 60 8.53 -8.48 11.75
CA LEU A 60 9.67 -7.99 10.95
C LEU A 60 10.89 -7.71 11.84
N LEU A 61 10.71 -7.03 12.98
CA LEU A 61 11.81 -6.78 13.92
C LEU A 61 12.42 -8.08 14.47
N ALA A 62 11.58 -9.07 14.80
CA ALA A 62 12.03 -10.36 15.30
C ALA A 62 12.85 -11.13 14.25
N ASP A 63 12.45 -11.04 12.97
CA ASP A 63 13.18 -11.60 11.84
C ASP A 63 14.51 -10.85 11.58
N GLN A 64 14.53 -9.55 11.84
CA GLN A 64 15.65 -8.66 11.58
C GLN A 64 16.39 -8.29 12.88
N SER A 65 17.16 -9.24 13.41
CA SER A 65 17.89 -9.14 14.70
C SER A 65 18.76 -7.89 14.95
N LYS A 66 19.01 -7.07 13.94
CA LYS A 66 19.80 -5.81 14.03
C LYS A 66 18.95 -4.55 14.11
N LEU A 67 17.64 -4.65 13.89
CA LEU A 67 16.73 -3.52 13.96
C LEU A 67 16.28 -3.30 15.40
N GLU A 68 16.32 -2.05 15.84
CA GLU A 68 15.77 -1.61 17.11
C GLU A 68 14.38 -1.02 16.89
N ASP A 69 13.45 -1.30 17.81
CA ASP A 69 12.12 -0.69 17.79
C ASP A 69 12.24 0.82 18.01
N SER A 70 11.62 1.60 17.13
CA SER A 70 11.47 3.03 17.30
C SER A 70 10.18 3.50 16.62
N GLU A 71 9.61 4.59 17.13
CA GLU A 71 8.41 5.18 16.52
C GLU A 71 8.68 5.60 15.06
N GLU A 72 9.85 6.17 14.77
CA GLU A 72 10.23 6.57 13.41
C GLU A 72 10.27 5.37 12.45
N LEU A 73 10.89 4.25 12.87
CA LEU A 73 10.95 3.03 12.07
C LEU A 73 9.57 2.37 11.90
N TYR A 74 8.73 2.41 12.93
CA TYR A 74 7.35 1.90 12.83
C TYR A 74 6.54 2.72 11.82
N GLN A 75 6.67 4.04 11.85
CA GLN A 75 5.99 4.94 10.91
C GLN A 75 6.49 4.75 9.48
N ASP A 76 7.78 4.45 9.27
CA ASP A 76 8.30 4.05 7.96
C ASP A 76 7.72 2.70 7.51
N TYR A 77 7.66 1.71 8.42
CA TYR A 77 7.05 0.42 8.13
C TYR A 77 5.60 0.57 7.66
N VAL A 78 4.79 1.40 8.32
CA VAL A 78 3.40 1.66 7.93
C VAL A 78 3.32 2.23 6.51
N ARG A 79 4.16 3.21 6.18
CA ARG A 79 4.25 3.80 4.82
C ARG A 79 4.63 2.77 3.77
N ILE A 80 5.68 1.98 4.05
CA ILE A 80 6.17 0.92 3.17
C ILE A 80 5.07 -0.11 2.94
N LYS A 81 4.40 -0.57 3.99
CA LYS A 81 3.30 -1.53 3.89
C LYS A 81 2.15 -0.99 3.03
N VAL A 82 1.71 0.24 3.28
CA VAL A 82 0.61 0.84 2.52
C VAL A 82 0.97 1.00 1.05
N ALA A 83 2.15 1.56 0.75
CA ALA A 83 2.61 1.70 -0.62
C ALA A 83 2.77 0.34 -1.31
N PHE A 84 3.38 -0.63 -0.63
CA PHE A 84 3.56 -1.99 -1.15
C PHE A 84 2.23 -2.65 -1.51
N GLU A 85 1.29 -2.67 -0.57
CA GLU A 85 0.00 -3.34 -0.78
C GLU A 85 -0.86 -2.59 -1.79
N ALA A 86 -0.70 -1.27 -1.90
CA ALA A 86 -1.35 -0.48 -2.95
C ALA A 86 -0.82 -0.83 -4.35
N THR A 87 0.51 -0.89 -4.51
CA THR A 87 1.16 -0.91 -5.83
C THR A 87 1.65 -2.28 -6.29
N ARG A 88 1.48 -3.35 -5.50
CA ARG A 88 1.83 -4.70 -5.94
C ARG A 88 0.82 -5.25 -6.94
N ASP A 89 1.24 -6.22 -7.73
CA ASP A 89 0.36 -7.05 -8.55
C ASP A 89 -0.74 -7.70 -7.69
N GLY A 90 -2.00 -7.55 -8.10
CA GLY A 90 -3.16 -7.96 -7.31
C GLY A 90 -3.31 -7.17 -5.99
N GLY A 91 -2.69 -6.00 -5.88
CA GLY A 91 -2.75 -5.08 -4.73
C GLY A 91 -3.99 -4.19 -4.70
N LEU A 92 -4.08 -3.28 -3.72
CA LEU A 92 -5.28 -2.50 -3.45
C LEU A 92 -5.71 -1.58 -4.60
N TRP A 93 -4.79 -1.20 -5.50
CA TRP A 93 -5.11 -0.37 -6.66
C TRP A 93 -5.45 -1.16 -7.92
N GLY A 94 -5.53 -2.49 -7.85
CA GLY A 94 -5.92 -3.31 -9.00
C GLY A 94 -4.88 -3.29 -10.12
N LEU A 95 -3.59 -3.29 -9.78
CA LEU A 95 -2.54 -3.48 -10.78
C LEU A 95 -2.45 -4.96 -11.14
N GLU A 96 -2.26 -5.24 -12.42
CA GLU A 96 -2.11 -6.60 -12.96
C GLU A 96 -0.72 -6.73 -13.59
N TRP A 97 -0.02 -7.80 -13.23
CA TRP A 97 1.25 -8.10 -13.83
C TRP A 97 1.09 -8.71 -15.23
N ASP A 98 1.79 -8.15 -16.21
CA ASP A 98 2.05 -8.77 -17.52
C ASP A 98 3.39 -8.29 -18.08
N ILE A 99 3.89 -8.94 -19.12
CA ILE A 99 5.14 -8.58 -19.80
C ILE A 99 4.91 -7.37 -20.70
N THR A 100 5.43 -6.22 -20.32
CA THR A 100 5.29 -4.97 -21.09
C THR A 100 6.54 -4.65 -21.92
N ASN A 101 7.70 -5.25 -21.59
CA ASN A 101 9.01 -4.98 -22.18
C ASN A 101 9.40 -3.49 -22.12
N GLN A 102 9.10 -2.82 -21.00
CA GLN A 102 9.41 -1.42 -20.79
C GLN A 102 10.62 -1.22 -19.89
N GLU A 103 11.06 0.03 -19.79
CA GLU A 103 12.08 0.41 -18.83
C GLU A 103 11.50 0.46 -17.40
N PRO A 104 12.33 0.34 -16.35
CA PRO A 104 11.92 0.33 -14.94
C PRO A 104 11.39 1.70 -14.49
N ARG A 105 10.18 2.06 -14.95
CA ARG A 105 9.56 3.38 -14.73
C ARG A 105 8.05 3.26 -14.67
N SER A 106 7.41 4.09 -13.86
CA SER A 106 5.96 4.04 -13.68
C SER A 106 5.17 4.92 -14.65
N ASP A 107 5.82 5.65 -15.58
CA ASP A 107 5.19 6.59 -16.52
C ASP A 107 3.95 5.98 -17.21
N ARG A 108 4.04 4.73 -17.68
CA ARG A 108 2.92 4.05 -18.36
C ARG A 108 1.75 3.68 -17.48
N ILE A 109 1.99 3.43 -16.19
CA ILE A 109 0.91 3.18 -15.24
C ILE A 109 0.10 4.48 -15.09
N TRP A 110 0.78 5.61 -14.96
CA TRP A 110 0.12 6.92 -14.94
C TRP A 110 -0.66 7.19 -16.22
N GLU A 111 -0.08 6.93 -17.40
CA GLU A 111 -0.78 7.07 -18.69
C GLU A 111 -2.06 6.23 -18.78
N GLN A 112 -2.02 4.98 -18.31
CA GLN A 112 -3.20 4.10 -18.26
C GLN A 112 -4.28 4.68 -17.34
N TRP A 113 -3.92 5.14 -16.15
CA TRP A 113 -4.84 5.76 -15.20
C TRP A 113 -5.49 7.05 -15.72
N LEU A 114 -4.77 7.84 -16.54
CA LEU A 114 -5.34 9.00 -17.21
C LEU A 114 -6.40 8.61 -18.25
N GLY A 115 -6.25 7.44 -18.88
CA GLY A 115 -7.14 6.91 -19.90
C GLY A 115 -8.32 6.08 -19.37
N VAL A 116 -8.49 5.92 -18.05
CA VAL A 116 -9.59 5.13 -17.50
C VAL A 116 -10.92 5.86 -17.73
N GLU A 117 -11.76 5.26 -18.57
CA GLU A 117 -13.06 5.81 -18.94
C GLU A 117 -14.05 5.87 -17.76
N SER A 118 -14.91 6.89 -17.78
CA SER A 118 -15.86 7.18 -16.69
C SER A 118 -16.82 6.03 -16.33
N GLU A 119 -17.15 5.17 -17.29
CA GLU A 119 -18.00 3.99 -17.09
C GLU A 119 -17.28 2.89 -16.30
N ALA A 120 -16.00 2.66 -16.59
CA ALA A 120 -15.15 1.74 -15.82
C ALA A 120 -14.94 2.25 -14.39
N LEU A 121 -14.74 3.56 -14.23
CA LEU A 121 -14.64 4.23 -12.92
C LEU A 121 -15.93 4.14 -12.09
N THR A 122 -17.08 4.14 -12.76
CA THR A 122 -18.37 3.98 -12.10
C THR A 122 -18.51 2.55 -11.57
N ALA A 123 -18.13 1.52 -12.34
CA ALA A 123 -18.10 0.14 -11.85
C ALA A 123 -17.16 -0.06 -10.64
N MET A 124 -16.01 0.64 -10.60
CA MET A 124 -15.10 0.66 -9.45
C MET A 124 -15.74 1.26 -8.20
N ALA A 125 -16.47 2.37 -8.34
CA ALA A 125 -17.11 3.07 -7.22
C ALA A 125 -18.31 2.29 -6.63
N PHE A 126 -19.04 1.52 -7.45
CA PHE A 126 -20.21 0.75 -7.00
C PHE A 126 -19.86 -0.64 -6.45
N ASN A 127 -18.76 -1.27 -6.89
CA ASN A 127 -18.33 -2.57 -6.35
C ASN A 127 -17.52 -2.44 -5.04
N GLY A 128 -17.11 -1.24 -4.63
CA GLY A 128 -16.38 -1.00 -3.37
C GLY A 128 -17.09 -1.46 -2.08
N ALA A 129 -18.39 -1.79 -2.14
CA ALA A 129 -19.11 -2.39 -1.03
C ALA A 129 -18.80 -3.89 -0.82
N GLN A 130 -18.55 -4.67 -1.88
CA GLN A 130 -18.43 -6.15 -1.79
C GLN A 130 -17.47 -6.82 -2.79
N GLY A 131 -16.91 -6.12 -3.79
CA GLY A 131 -16.08 -6.69 -4.86
C GLY A 131 -14.64 -6.16 -4.89
N GLN A 132 -13.74 -6.98 -5.42
CA GLN A 132 -12.33 -6.64 -5.67
C GLN A 132 -12.22 -5.48 -6.70
N PRO A 133 -11.18 -4.64 -6.61
CA PRO A 133 -10.96 -3.61 -7.64
C PRO A 133 -10.69 -4.30 -8.99
N PRO A 134 -11.33 -3.87 -10.09
CA PRO A 134 -10.97 -4.32 -11.43
C PRO A 134 -9.54 -3.91 -11.76
N THR A 135 -8.96 -4.51 -12.80
CA THR A 135 -7.65 -4.10 -13.32
C THR A 135 -7.69 -2.63 -13.74
N THR A 136 -6.80 -1.82 -13.16
CA THR A 136 -6.69 -0.38 -13.43
C THR A 136 -5.50 -0.02 -14.29
N ALA A 137 -4.46 -0.84 -14.26
CA ALA A 137 -3.32 -0.78 -15.16
C ALA A 137 -2.59 -2.12 -15.19
N ILE A 138 -1.95 -2.39 -16.33
CA ILE A 138 -1.08 -3.54 -16.57
C ILE A 138 0.37 -3.05 -16.54
N ALA A 139 1.25 -3.77 -15.84
CA ALA A 139 2.65 -3.38 -15.68
C ALA A 139 3.56 -4.58 -15.37
N GLU A 140 4.82 -4.51 -15.79
CA GLU A 140 5.83 -5.52 -15.46
C GLU A 140 6.43 -5.29 -14.05
N CYS A 141 7.19 -6.25 -13.54
CA CYS A 141 7.74 -6.24 -12.17
C CYS A 141 8.60 -5.00 -11.85
N ASP A 142 9.24 -4.43 -12.85
CA ASP A 142 10.12 -3.28 -12.74
C ASP A 142 9.34 -1.96 -12.73
N GLU A 143 8.30 -1.83 -13.54
CA GLU A 143 7.34 -0.72 -13.51
C GLU A 143 6.57 -0.69 -12.18
N LEU A 144 6.14 -1.85 -11.66
CA LEU A 144 5.47 -1.94 -10.35
C LEU A 144 6.42 -1.58 -9.20
N SER A 145 7.68 -2.03 -9.26
CA SER A 145 8.72 -1.64 -8.29
C SER A 145 9.06 -0.15 -8.36
N ALA A 146 9.06 0.43 -9.57
CA ALA A 146 9.25 1.87 -9.78
C ALA A 146 8.09 2.68 -9.18
N LEU A 147 6.84 2.25 -9.41
CA LEU A 147 5.66 2.90 -8.83
C LEU A 147 5.69 2.84 -7.30
N PHE A 148 5.98 1.67 -6.73
CA PHE A 148 6.17 1.52 -5.28
C PHE A 148 7.18 2.54 -4.75
N ALA A 149 8.36 2.62 -5.37
CA ALA A 149 9.42 3.52 -4.93
C ALA A 149 9.02 5.00 -5.07
N PHE A 150 8.36 5.37 -6.18
CA PHE A 150 7.81 6.71 -6.39
C PHE A 150 6.83 7.10 -5.28
N ILE A 151 5.81 6.28 -5.01
CA ILE A 151 4.79 6.56 -4.00
C ILE A 151 5.43 6.67 -2.61
N THR A 152 6.26 5.70 -2.24
CA THR A 152 6.88 5.63 -0.91
C THR A 152 7.74 6.87 -0.62
N GLN A 153 8.52 7.34 -1.60
CA GLN A 153 9.33 8.55 -1.43
C GLN A 153 8.48 9.81 -1.23
N ARG A 154 7.27 9.86 -1.77
CA ARG A 154 6.42 11.05 -1.71
C ARG A 154 5.50 11.09 -0.49
N ILE A 155 5.10 9.95 0.06
CA ILE A 155 4.38 9.88 1.35
C ILE A 155 5.31 10.04 2.57
N GLY A 156 6.61 10.22 2.34
CA GLY A 156 7.57 10.76 3.30
C GLY A 156 8.18 9.74 4.25
N LEU A 157 9.19 8.99 3.78
CA LEU A 157 10.05 8.19 4.65
C LEU A 157 10.96 9.04 5.54
N SER A 158 11.39 8.48 6.66
CA SER A 158 12.44 9.06 7.50
C SER A 158 13.76 9.23 6.74
N ARG A 159 14.67 10.01 7.32
CA ARG A 159 16.03 10.19 6.77
C ARG A 159 16.91 8.95 6.87
N ALA A 160 16.53 7.99 7.72
CA ALA A 160 17.24 6.73 7.89
C ALA A 160 16.82 5.70 6.82
N SER A 161 15.64 5.87 6.23
CA SER A 161 15.08 4.97 5.23
C SER A 161 15.31 5.45 3.80
N ASP A 162 15.55 4.49 2.92
CA ASP A 162 15.66 4.71 1.47
C ASP A 162 14.99 3.55 0.72
N VAL A 163 14.52 3.79 -0.50
CA VAL A 163 13.95 2.76 -1.38
C VAL A 163 14.60 2.81 -2.75
N GLY A 164 14.86 1.64 -3.30
CA GLY A 164 15.40 1.53 -4.65
C GLY A 164 15.17 0.16 -5.26
N LEU A 165 15.72 -0.01 -6.45
CA LEU A 165 15.51 -1.19 -7.28
C LEU A 165 16.65 -2.20 -7.13
N PHE A 166 16.27 -3.47 -7.18
CA PHE A 166 17.12 -4.63 -7.02
C PHE A 166 16.78 -5.68 -8.08
N TRP A 167 17.80 -6.21 -8.76
CA TRP A 167 17.68 -7.29 -9.73
C TRP A 167 18.16 -8.61 -9.12
N PRO A 168 17.26 -9.41 -8.50
CA PRO A 168 17.63 -10.73 -7.97
C PRO A 168 18.10 -11.70 -9.07
N GLY A 169 17.67 -11.49 -10.31
CA GLY A 169 18.07 -12.22 -11.50
C GLY A 169 18.03 -11.33 -12.76
N GLY A 170 18.41 -11.88 -13.92
CA GLY A 170 18.50 -11.11 -15.17
C GLY A 170 17.16 -10.63 -15.73
N ASN A 171 16.05 -11.28 -15.35
CA ASN A 171 14.72 -11.03 -15.90
C ASN A 171 13.71 -10.62 -14.82
N HIS A 172 14.18 -10.13 -13.68
CA HIS A 172 13.29 -9.76 -12.58
C HIS A 172 13.83 -8.58 -11.78
N THR A 173 12.93 -7.68 -11.44
CA THR A 173 13.18 -6.50 -10.62
C THR A 173 12.23 -6.51 -9.44
N VAL A 174 12.75 -6.23 -8.25
CA VAL A 174 11.96 -5.95 -7.05
C VAL A 174 12.43 -4.63 -6.44
N ALA A 175 11.62 -4.07 -5.55
CA ALA A 175 12.07 -2.98 -4.70
C ALA A 175 12.77 -3.50 -3.43
N VAL A 176 13.62 -2.67 -2.85
CA VAL A 176 14.26 -2.90 -1.56
C VAL A 176 14.12 -1.66 -0.71
N TRP A 177 13.61 -1.84 0.50
CA TRP A 177 13.65 -0.83 1.56
C TRP A 177 14.95 -0.99 2.34
N THR A 178 15.78 0.04 2.34
CA THR A 178 17.04 0.10 3.07
C THR A 178 16.88 0.96 4.30
N ILE A 179 17.08 0.38 5.47
CA ILE A 179 17.09 1.06 6.77
C ILE A 179 18.55 1.36 7.14
N ASP A 180 18.79 2.53 7.71
CA ASP A 180 20.11 3.08 8.01
C ASP A 180 21.02 3.09 6.78
N ALA A 181 20.49 3.54 5.63
CA ALA A 181 21.17 3.48 4.33
C ALA A 181 22.55 4.17 4.30
N ARG A 182 22.82 5.09 5.24
CA ARG A 182 24.09 5.82 5.38
C ARG A 182 25.06 5.19 6.39
N SER A 183 24.66 4.12 7.08
CA SER A 183 25.50 3.41 8.05
C SER A 183 26.45 2.41 7.38
N GLU A 184 27.41 1.88 8.14
CA GLU A 184 28.28 0.78 7.68
C GLU A 184 27.54 -0.57 7.60
N HIS A 185 26.37 -0.67 8.24
CA HIS A 185 25.61 -1.90 8.38
C HIS A 185 24.13 -1.67 8.07
N PRO A 186 23.77 -1.23 6.85
CA PRO A 186 22.37 -1.02 6.50
C PRO A 186 21.61 -2.34 6.50
N THR A 187 20.34 -2.30 6.88
CA THR A 187 19.43 -3.44 6.75
C THR A 187 18.66 -3.30 5.45
N ARG A 188 18.59 -4.37 4.64
CA ARG A 188 17.89 -4.38 3.36
C ARG A 188 16.72 -5.34 3.42
N ILE A 189 15.51 -4.82 3.31
CA ILE A 189 14.25 -5.56 3.33
C ILE A 189 13.74 -5.66 1.89
N VAL A 190 13.49 -6.87 1.42
CA VAL A 190 12.93 -7.11 0.08
C VAL A 190 11.45 -6.72 0.06
N VAL A 191 11.05 -5.99 -0.98
CA VAL A 191 9.66 -5.58 -1.23
C VAL A 191 9.21 -6.20 -2.57
N PRO A 192 8.60 -7.40 -2.55
CA PRO A 192 8.29 -8.15 -3.76
C PRO A 192 6.97 -7.69 -4.39
N THR A 193 7.02 -6.68 -5.25
CA THR A 193 5.83 -6.09 -5.91
C THR A 193 5.10 -7.05 -6.86
N THR A 194 5.64 -8.25 -7.10
CA THR A 194 4.98 -9.37 -7.78
C THR A 194 5.30 -10.68 -7.08
N GLN A 195 4.51 -11.74 -7.33
CA GLN A 195 4.77 -13.08 -6.78
C GLN A 195 5.71 -13.94 -7.62
N ILE A 196 6.34 -13.37 -8.65
CA ILE A 196 7.12 -14.15 -9.60
C ILE A 196 8.40 -14.65 -8.93
N PHE A 197 8.69 -15.94 -9.12
CA PHE A 197 9.82 -16.64 -8.48
C PHE A 197 9.76 -16.72 -6.95
N LEU A 198 8.58 -16.48 -6.37
CA LEU A 198 8.35 -16.53 -4.92
C LEU A 198 7.23 -17.52 -4.58
N ASP A 199 7.27 -18.01 -3.35
CA ASP A 199 6.22 -18.86 -2.78
C ASP A 199 4.92 -18.06 -2.57
N GLU A 200 3.78 -18.75 -2.48
CA GLU A 200 2.45 -18.11 -2.38
C GLU A 200 2.24 -17.24 -1.14
N ASP A 201 3.01 -17.50 -0.08
CA ASP A 201 2.97 -16.79 1.19
C ASP A 201 4.01 -15.65 1.28
N ALA A 202 4.86 -15.47 0.27
CA ALA A 202 5.88 -14.44 0.30
C ALA A 202 5.26 -13.03 0.23
N SER A 203 5.71 -12.16 1.14
CA SER A 203 5.23 -10.79 1.31
C SER A 203 6.40 -9.83 1.60
N LEU A 204 6.09 -8.61 2.05
CA LEU A 204 7.07 -7.64 2.53
C LEU A 204 8.02 -8.28 3.55
N GLY A 205 9.32 -8.21 3.27
CA GLY A 205 10.36 -8.84 4.09
C GLY A 205 10.62 -10.31 3.79
N THR A 206 10.10 -10.84 2.68
CA THR A 206 10.42 -12.21 2.23
C THR A 206 11.92 -12.48 2.11
N HIS A 207 12.32 -13.71 2.43
CA HIS A 207 13.67 -14.24 2.23
C HIS A 207 13.89 -14.91 0.87
N GLY A 208 12.85 -14.94 0.01
CA GLY A 208 12.92 -15.58 -1.31
C GLY A 208 13.97 -14.97 -2.24
N PHE A 209 14.38 -13.72 -1.99
CA PHE A 209 15.52 -13.09 -2.63
C PHE A 209 16.55 -12.61 -1.60
N ASN A 210 17.84 -12.81 -1.91
CA ASN A 210 18.91 -12.26 -1.10
C ASN A 210 19.26 -10.82 -1.56
N PRO A 211 18.92 -9.76 -0.80
CA PRO A 211 19.12 -8.36 -1.20
C PRO A 211 20.61 -7.94 -1.24
N TRP A 212 21.52 -8.82 -0.85
CA TRP A 212 22.97 -8.63 -0.90
C TRP A 212 23.63 -9.24 -2.13
N LYS A 213 22.88 -9.99 -2.96
CA LYS A 213 23.40 -10.52 -4.23
C LYS A 213 23.86 -9.41 -5.19
N GLN A 214 23.24 -8.23 -5.07
CA GLN A 214 23.63 -7.02 -5.77
C GLN A 214 24.34 -6.05 -4.81
N ARG A 215 25.54 -5.60 -5.19
CA ARG A 215 26.37 -4.73 -4.34
C ARG A 215 25.65 -3.42 -3.97
N LYS A 216 25.01 -2.78 -4.94
CA LYS A 216 24.35 -1.48 -4.80
C LYS A 216 22.86 -1.65 -5.06
N ILE A 217 22.01 -1.10 -4.21
CA ILE A 217 20.59 -0.87 -4.52
C ILE A 217 20.51 0.40 -5.37
N TYR A 218 19.81 0.35 -6.51
CA TYR A 218 19.71 1.50 -7.39
C TYR A 218 18.61 2.42 -6.88
N ASP A 219 19.04 3.50 -6.24
CA ASP A 219 18.18 4.58 -5.77
C ASP A 219 17.24 5.07 -6.88
N TYR A 220 15.95 5.18 -6.55
CA TYR A 220 14.90 5.51 -7.50
C TYR A 220 14.42 6.95 -7.33
N ARG A 221 15.20 7.96 -7.73
CA ARG A 221 14.83 9.38 -7.53
C ARG A 221 13.99 10.00 -8.65
N ARG A 222 13.47 9.17 -9.56
CA ARG A 222 12.71 9.70 -10.69
C ARG A 222 11.41 10.35 -10.24
N GLN A 223 10.97 11.30 -11.03
CA GLN A 223 9.67 11.93 -10.90
C GLN A 223 8.83 11.46 -12.09
N ASP A 224 8.26 10.26 -11.98
CA ASP A 224 7.50 9.63 -13.08
C ASP A 224 6.12 10.29 -13.28
N ALA A 225 5.63 11.03 -12.28
CA ALA A 225 4.47 11.89 -12.39
C ALA A 225 4.75 13.24 -11.72
N GLU A 226 4.30 14.31 -12.38
CA GLU A 226 4.29 15.65 -11.81
C GLU A 226 3.23 15.76 -10.71
N ALA A 227 3.47 16.60 -9.71
CA ALA A 227 2.55 16.80 -8.60
C ALA A 227 1.17 17.30 -9.07
N GLU A 228 1.18 18.10 -10.13
CA GLU A 228 0.01 18.69 -10.79
C GLU A 228 -0.63 17.78 -11.85
N LEU A 229 -0.08 16.59 -12.10
CA LEU A 229 -0.72 15.61 -12.98
C LEU A 229 -2.11 15.28 -12.43
N VAL A 230 -3.13 15.32 -13.29
CA VAL A 230 -4.54 15.20 -12.89
C VAL A 230 -5.09 13.82 -13.23
N LEU A 231 -5.47 13.07 -12.20
CA LEU A 231 -6.18 11.81 -12.31
C LEU A 231 -7.70 12.01 -12.34
N PRO A 232 -8.46 11.04 -12.89
CA PRO A 232 -9.90 11.00 -12.69
C PRO A 232 -10.24 10.92 -11.20
N GLY A 233 -11.08 11.85 -10.71
CA GLY A 233 -11.43 11.95 -9.29
C GLY A 233 -12.02 10.66 -8.69
N PRO A 234 -12.93 9.94 -9.39
CA PRO A 234 -13.41 8.64 -8.93
C PRO A 234 -12.32 7.57 -8.76
N LEU A 235 -11.28 7.58 -9.61
CA LEU A 235 -10.15 6.65 -9.50
C LEU A 235 -9.35 6.93 -8.23
N ALA A 236 -8.95 8.19 -8.05
CA ALA A 236 -8.22 8.63 -6.87
C ALA A 236 -9.03 8.37 -5.58
N GLY A 237 -10.34 8.61 -5.62
CA GLY A 237 -11.26 8.29 -4.52
C GLY A 237 -11.26 6.80 -4.18
N ALA A 238 -11.35 5.93 -5.18
CA ALA A 238 -11.31 4.48 -5.01
C ALA A 238 -9.96 4.01 -4.41
N PHE A 239 -8.84 4.59 -4.84
CA PHE A 239 -7.51 4.26 -4.31
C PHE A 239 -7.38 4.57 -2.82
N VAL A 240 -7.81 5.76 -2.39
CA VAL A 240 -7.79 6.13 -0.96
C VAL A 240 -8.80 5.30 -0.18
N GLN A 241 -9.98 5.04 -0.72
CA GLN A 241 -10.98 4.21 -0.06
C GLN A 241 -10.49 2.76 0.15
N ALA A 242 -9.78 2.19 -0.82
CA ALA A 242 -9.19 0.86 -0.70
C ALA A 242 -8.14 0.83 0.43
N ILE A 243 -7.28 1.85 0.51
CA ILE A 243 -6.30 2.01 1.59
C ILE A 243 -7.01 2.15 2.94
N ARG A 244 -8.02 3.01 3.06
CA ARG A 244 -8.81 3.16 4.30
C ARG A 244 -9.43 1.85 4.76
N LYS A 245 -10.03 1.10 3.82
CA LYS A 245 -10.76 -0.15 4.11
C LYS A 245 -9.85 -1.32 4.45
N HIS A 246 -8.66 -1.40 3.83
CA HIS A 246 -7.82 -2.60 3.86
C HIS A 246 -6.43 -2.39 4.45
N GLY A 247 -5.94 -1.15 4.53
CA GLY A 247 -4.56 -0.85 4.95
C GLY A 247 -4.22 -1.35 6.35
N GLY A 248 -5.21 -1.32 7.26
CA GLY A 248 -5.10 -1.82 8.63
C GLY A 248 -5.12 -3.34 8.79
N ARG A 249 -5.29 -4.12 7.72
CA ARG A 249 -5.25 -5.60 7.76
C ARG A 249 -3.82 -6.12 7.84
N SER A 250 -3.65 -7.32 8.39
CA SER A 250 -2.36 -8.01 8.38
C SER A 250 -1.90 -8.37 6.97
N GLN A 251 -0.61 -8.58 6.78
CA GLN A 251 -0.04 -9.08 5.53
C GLN A 251 -0.68 -10.40 5.09
N ALA A 252 -0.94 -11.32 6.02
CA ALA A 252 -1.59 -12.60 5.72
C ALA A 252 -3.02 -12.40 5.17
N GLU A 253 -3.81 -11.52 5.78
CA GLU A 253 -5.17 -11.21 5.29
C GLU A 253 -5.15 -10.56 3.89
N LEU A 254 -4.14 -9.74 3.60
CA LEU A 254 -3.99 -9.09 2.30
C LEU A 254 -3.51 -10.06 1.21
N LEU A 255 -2.63 -11.02 1.57
CA LEU A 255 -2.28 -12.13 0.69
C LEU A 255 -3.51 -12.98 0.33
N THR A 256 -4.35 -13.31 1.31
CA THR A 256 -5.61 -14.05 1.04
C THR A 256 -6.51 -13.25 0.10
N LEU A 257 -6.72 -11.96 0.37
CA LEU A 257 -7.53 -11.09 -0.49
C LEU A 257 -6.99 -11.00 -1.92
N ARG A 258 -5.67 -11.02 -2.07
CA ARG A 258 -4.99 -11.07 -3.38
C ARG A 258 -5.22 -12.41 -4.07
N ALA A 259 -5.02 -13.52 -3.37
CA ALA A 259 -5.18 -14.88 -3.93
C ALA A 259 -6.61 -15.11 -4.44
N GLU A 260 -7.62 -14.70 -3.66
CA GLU A 260 -9.03 -14.73 -4.08
C GLU A 260 -9.25 -13.98 -5.40
N ARG A 261 -8.50 -12.90 -5.64
CA ARG A 261 -8.64 -12.08 -6.85
C ARG A 261 -8.05 -12.74 -8.06
N LEU A 262 -6.83 -13.23 -7.94
CA LEU A 262 -6.16 -13.91 -9.04
C LEU A 262 -6.86 -15.22 -9.41
N SER A 263 -7.60 -15.83 -8.48
CA SER A 263 -8.43 -17.01 -8.76
C SER A 263 -9.77 -16.71 -9.46
N SER A 264 -10.19 -15.45 -9.50
CA SER A 264 -11.48 -15.01 -10.06
C SER A 264 -11.36 -14.41 -11.47
N GLN A 265 -10.14 -14.30 -12.01
CA GLN A 265 -9.82 -13.87 -13.37
C GLN A 265 -9.66 -15.07 -14.29
#